data_AF-A0A8C8ZQ68-F1
#
_entry.id   AF-A0A8C8ZQ68-F1
#
_cell.length_a   1.000
_cell.length_b   1.000
_cell.length_c   1.000
_cell.angle_alpha   90.00
_cell.angle_beta   90.00
_cell.angle_gamma   90.00
#
_symmetry.space_group_name_H-M   'P 1'
#
loop_
_entity.id
_entity.type
_entity.pdbx_description
1 polymer ?
#
loop_
_entity_poly.entity_id
_entity_poly.type
_entity_poly.pdbx_seq_one_letter_code
_entity_poly.pdbx_strand_id
1 'polypeptide(L)'
;MATLKEKLIAPVAEEEAGVPNNKITVVGVGQVGMACAISILGKSLADELALVDVLEDKLKGEMMDLQHGSLFLQTSKIVADKGQFSFINF
;
A
#
# COMPACT_ATOMS: atom_id res chain seq x y z
N MET A 1 -19.75 15.38 -3.14
CA MET A 1 -18.42 15.61 -3.76
C MET A 1 -18.05 14.54 -4.81
N ALA A 2 -19.01 13.83 -5.43
CA ALA A 2 -18.72 12.87 -6.52
C ALA A 2 -18.69 13.51 -7.92
N THR A 3 -19.34 14.67 -8.08
CA THR A 3 -19.69 15.27 -9.38
C THR A 3 -18.54 15.88 -10.19
N LEU A 4 -17.35 16.08 -9.60
CA LEU A 4 -16.19 16.65 -10.33
C LEU A 4 -15.28 15.58 -10.93
N LYS A 5 -15.13 14.43 -10.26
CA LYS A 5 -14.32 13.30 -10.75
C LYS A 5 -14.88 12.75 -12.05
N GLU A 6 -16.20 12.54 -12.08
CA GLU A 6 -16.95 12.04 -13.24
C GLU A 6 -16.94 13.00 -14.44
N LYS A 7 -16.86 14.32 -14.18
CA LYS A 7 -16.83 15.35 -15.24
C LYS A 7 -15.44 15.55 -15.84
N LEU A 8 -14.38 15.29 -15.08
CA LEU A 8 -12.99 15.53 -15.49
C LEU A 8 -12.30 14.27 -16.03
N ILE A 9 -12.70 13.10 -15.56
CA ILE A 9 -12.07 11.82 -15.91
C ILE A 9 -13.12 10.97 -16.62
N ALA A 10 -13.06 10.93 -17.95
CA ALA A 10 -13.84 9.99 -18.74
C ALA A 10 -13.18 8.62 -18.69
N PRO A 11 -13.84 7.55 -18.20
CA PRO A 11 -13.26 6.22 -18.19
C PRO A 11 -13.25 5.67 -19.62
N VAL A 12 -12.06 5.57 -20.23
CA VAL A 12 -11.86 4.98 -21.57
C VAL A 12 -11.79 3.45 -21.51
N ALA A 13 -11.56 2.89 -20.33
CA ALA A 13 -11.73 1.48 -20.02
C ALA A 13 -12.00 1.38 -18.52
N GLU A 14 -12.74 0.36 -18.08
CA GLU A 14 -12.70 -0.07 -16.69
C GLU A 14 -11.22 -0.27 -16.36
N GLU A 15 -10.70 0.46 -15.36
CA GLU A 15 -9.43 0.09 -14.75
C GLU A 15 -9.67 -1.31 -14.15
N GLU A 16 -9.47 -2.35 -14.96
CA GLU A 16 -8.98 -3.63 -14.50
C GLU A 16 -7.84 -3.26 -13.55
N ALA A 17 -8.11 -3.39 -12.25
CA ALA A 17 -7.13 -3.17 -11.21
C ALA A 17 -6.00 -4.15 -11.50
N GLY A 18 -5.04 -3.70 -12.30
CA GLY A 18 -3.99 -4.53 -12.86
C GLY A 18 -3.38 -5.26 -11.68
N VAL A 19 -3.42 -6.59 -11.74
CA VAL A 19 -2.77 -7.43 -10.74
C VAL A 19 -1.38 -6.84 -10.53
N PRO A 20 -1.03 -6.38 -9.32
CA PRO A 20 0.28 -5.78 -9.10
C PRO A 20 1.31 -6.82 -9.50
N ASN A 21 2.14 -6.52 -10.50
CA ASN A 21 3.15 -7.47 -10.96
C ASN A 21 4.13 -7.77 -9.82
N ASN A 22 4.41 -6.75 -8.98
CA ASN A 22 5.32 -6.85 -7.84
C ASN A 22 4.63 -6.43 -6.53
N LYS A 23 3.88 -7.37 -5.95
CA LYS A 23 3.33 -7.22 -4.59
C LYS A 23 4.33 -7.73 -3.55
N ILE A 24 4.66 -6.89 -2.57
CA ILE A 24 5.52 -7.27 -1.43
C ILE A 24 4.73 -7.15 -0.14
N THR A 25 4.80 -8.19 0.71
CA THR A 25 4.17 -8.19 2.02
C THR A 25 5.22 -8.19 3.12
N VAL A 26 5.08 -7.29 4.09
CA VAL A 26 5.92 -7.21 5.28
C VAL A 26 5.07 -7.59 6.50
N VAL A 27 5.51 -8.65 7.19
CA VAL A 27 4.86 -9.12 8.42
C VAL A 27 5.64 -8.58 9.62
N GLY A 28 4.97 -7.79 10.44
CA GLY A 28 5.48 -7.09 11.62
C GLY A 28 5.95 -5.67 11.29
N VAL A 29 5.20 -4.65 11.71
CA VAL A 29 5.55 -3.23 11.65
C VAL A 29 6.42 -2.80 12.84
N GLY A 30 7.39 -3.63 13.20
CA GLY A 30 8.45 -3.29 14.14
C GLY A 30 9.44 -2.27 13.54
N GLN A 31 10.46 -1.87 14.31
CA GLN A 31 11.53 -1.00 13.79
C GLN A 31 12.22 -1.60 12.56
N VAL A 32 12.44 -2.93 12.58
CA VAL A 32 13.07 -3.66 11.46
C VAL A 32 12.12 -3.74 10.26
N GLY A 33 10.85 -4.09 10.48
CA GLY A 33 9.86 -4.19 9.41
C GLY A 33 9.64 -2.87 8.67
N MET A 34 9.55 -1.76 9.42
CA MET A 34 9.41 -0.43 8.84
C MET A 34 10.67 0.02 8.09
N ALA A 35 11.87 -0.25 8.61
CA ALA A 35 13.11 0.02 7.89
C ALA A 35 13.19 -0.76 6.57
N CYS A 36 12.77 -2.02 6.56
CA CYS A 36 12.65 -2.83 5.34
C CYS A 36 11.61 -2.25 4.38
N ALA A 37 10.41 -1.92 4.87
CA ALA A 37 9.35 -1.33 4.06
C ALA A 37 9.81 -0.04 3.36
N ILE A 38 10.39 0.91 4.11
CA ILE A 38 10.90 2.17 3.56
C ILE A 38 12.04 1.93 2.55
N SER A 39 12.93 0.99 2.81
CA SER A 39 14.03 0.65 1.88
C SER A 39 13.52 0.07 0.56
N ILE A 40 12.43 -0.71 0.62
CA ILE A 40 11.77 -1.30 -0.57
C ILE A 40 11.06 -0.21 -1.37
N LEU A 41 10.34 0.68 -0.69
CA LEU A 41 9.66 1.83 -1.31
C LEU A 41 10.67 2.80 -1.94
N GLY A 42 11.77 3.10 -1.25
CA GLY A 42 12.82 4.01 -1.75
C GLY A 42 13.60 3.44 -2.94
N LYS A 43 13.61 2.12 -3.13
CA LYS A 43 14.22 1.46 -4.30
C LYS A 43 13.21 1.20 -5.43
N SER A 44 11.93 1.59 -5.26
CA SER A 44 10.87 1.37 -6.25
C SER A 44 10.74 -0.11 -6.68
N LEU A 45 10.89 -1.03 -5.71
CA LEU A 45 10.86 -2.48 -5.97
C LEU A 45 9.46 -3.09 -5.92
N ALA A 46 8.49 -2.38 -5.33
CA ALA A 46 7.13 -2.86 -5.12
C ALA A 46 6.11 -1.86 -5.64
N ASP A 47 5.17 -2.36 -6.45
CA ASP A 47 4.01 -1.62 -6.92
C ASP A 47 2.93 -1.59 -5.82
N GLU A 48 2.77 -2.71 -5.11
CA GLU A 48 1.87 -2.84 -3.96
C GLU A 48 2.65 -3.31 -2.73
N LEU A 49 2.57 -2.54 -1.64
CA LEU A 49 3.13 -2.91 -0.34
C LEU A 49 2.00 -3.26 0.62
N ALA A 50 2.02 -4.47 1.14
CA ALA A 50 1.10 -4.93 2.19
C ALA A 50 1.81 -5.02 3.54
N LEU A 51 1.22 -4.42 4.57
CA LEU A 51 1.69 -4.47 5.95
C LEU A 51 0.75 -5.34 6.78
N VAL A 52 1.31 -6.26 7.57
CA VAL A 52 0.55 -7.13 8.46
C VAL A 52 1.14 -7.06 9.85
N ASP A 53 0.33 -6.74 10.86
CA ASP A 53 0.75 -6.80 12.27
C ASP A 53 -0.43 -7.19 13.16
N VAL A 54 -0.12 -7.66 14.37
CA VAL A 54 -1.09 -7.95 15.44
C VAL A 54 -1.56 -6.67 16.14
N LEU A 55 -0.73 -5.62 16.15
CA LEU A 55 -1.03 -4.33 16.79
C LEU A 55 -1.71 -3.37 15.80
N GLU A 56 -3.04 -3.34 15.79
CA GLU A 56 -3.85 -2.50 14.88
C GLU A 56 -3.52 -1.00 14.97
N ASP A 57 -3.43 -0.46 16.18
CA ASP A 57 -3.20 0.99 16.36
C ASP A 57 -1.86 1.41 15.78
N LYS A 58 -0.83 0.57 16.00
CA LYS A 58 0.50 0.80 15.44
C LYS A 58 0.47 0.64 13.92
N LEU A 59 -0.10 -0.46 13.43
CA LEU A 59 -0.22 -0.75 12.00
C LEU A 59 -0.89 0.39 11.24
N LYS A 60 -1.99 0.92 11.77
CA LYS A 60 -2.72 2.04 11.17
C LYS A 60 -1.89 3.33 11.21
N GLY A 61 -1.20 3.59 12.32
CA GLY A 61 -0.29 4.73 12.44
C GLY A 61 0.81 4.71 11.39
N GLU A 62 1.51 3.59 11.28
CA GLU A 62 2.61 3.39 10.32
C GLU A 62 2.11 3.42 8.87
N MET A 63 0.92 2.84 8.59
CA MET A 63 0.29 2.91 7.26
C MET A 63 0.00 4.37 6.86
N MET A 64 -0.58 5.17 7.76
CA MET A 64 -0.86 6.58 7.48
C MET A 64 0.41 7.39 7.25
N ASP A 65 1.48 7.09 8.01
CA ASP A 65 2.78 7.74 7.82
C ASP A 65 3.35 7.47 6.41
N LEU A 66 3.32 6.20 5.98
CA LEU A 66 3.76 5.85 4.63
C LEU A 66 2.84 6.42 3.53
N GLN A 67 1.53 6.51 3.77
CA GLN A 67 0.60 7.13 2.83
C GLN A 67 0.84 8.63 2.69
N HIS A 68 1.17 9.35 3.77
CA HIS A 68 1.60 10.74 3.67
C HIS A 68 2.95 10.86 2.96
N GLY A 69 3.84 9.89 3.17
CA GLY A 69 5.10 9.75 2.44
C GLY A 69 4.95 9.37 0.97
N SER A 70 3.77 8.93 0.51
CA SER A 70 3.54 8.49 -0.88
C SER A 70 3.79 9.58 -1.92
N LEU A 71 3.75 10.86 -1.55
CA LEU A 71 4.13 11.97 -2.43
C LEU A 71 5.62 11.92 -2.83
N PHE A 72 6.46 11.31 -1.99
CA PHE A 72 7.91 11.17 -2.21
C PHE A 72 8.31 9.77 -2.68
N LEU A 73 7.40 8.80 -2.59
CA LEU A 73 7.64 7.40 -2.92
C LEU A 73 6.88 7.07 -4.20
N GLN A 74 7.53 6.43 -5.16
CA GLN A 74 6.91 6.06 -6.44
C GLN A 74 5.90 4.89 -6.34
N THR A 75 5.56 4.46 -5.14
CA THR A 75 4.66 3.32 -4.92
C THR A 75 3.21 3.75 -4.98
N SER A 76 2.43 3.01 -5.78
CA SER A 76 1.05 3.31 -6.14
C SER A 76 0.03 2.82 -5.12
N LYS A 77 0.35 1.82 -4.27
CA LYS A 77 -0.62 1.26 -3.33
C LYS A 77 0.00 0.69 -2.06
N ILE A 78 -0.41 1.24 -0.92
CA ILE A 78 -0.03 0.75 0.42
C ILE A 78 -1.31 0.28 1.13
N VAL A 79 -1.31 -0.99 1.52
CA VAL A 79 -2.42 -1.67 2.20
C VAL A 79 -1.94 -2.22 3.53
N ALA A 80 -2.79 -2.18 4.55
CA ALA A 80 -2.48 -2.72 5.86
C ALA A 80 -3.66 -3.51 6.40
N ASP A 81 -3.40 -4.69 6.98
CA ASP A 81 -4.44 -5.55 7.53
C ASP A 81 -4.03 -6.23 8.84
N LYS A 82 -5.01 -6.45 9.73
CA LYS A 82 -4.80 -7.13 11.00
C LYS A 82 -4.93 -8.63 10.82
N GLY A 83 -3.82 -9.29 10.52
CA GLY A 83 -3.66 -10.72 10.76
C GLY A 83 -4.55 -11.65 9.94
N GLN A 84 -5.23 -11.20 8.87
CA GLN A 84 -5.79 -12.11 7.89
C GLN A 84 -4.83 -12.27 6.71
N PHE A 85 -4.13 -13.39 6.71
CA PHE A 85 -3.36 -13.88 5.56
C PHE A 85 -4.20 -14.00 4.27
N SER A 86 -5.53 -13.85 4.33
CA SER A 86 -6.41 -13.74 3.16
C SER A 86 -6.02 -12.62 2.20
N PHE A 87 -5.30 -11.58 2.66
CA PHE A 87 -4.80 -10.52 1.79
C PHE A 87 -3.58 -10.94 0.94
N ILE A 88 -2.93 -12.06 1.31
CA ILE A 88 -1.83 -12.70 0.60
C ILE A 88 -2.44 -13.75 -0.34
N ASN A 89 -3.05 -13.30 -1.44
CA ASN A 89 -3.30 -14.20 -2.56
C ASN A 89 -1.94 -14.52 -3.19
N PHE A 90 -1.52 -15.78 -3.08
CA PHE A 90 -0.39 -16.34 -3.82
C PHE A 90 -0.77 -16.62 -5.28
#